data_AF-A0A948TQK5-F1
#
_entry.id   AF-A0A948TQK5-F1
#
_cell.length_a   1.000
_cell.length_b   1.000
_cell.length_c   1.000
_cell.angle_alpha   90.00
_cell.angle_beta   90.00
_cell.angle_gamma   90.00
#
_symmetry.space_group_name_H-M   'P 1'
#
loop_
_entity.id
_entity.type
_entity.pdbx_description
1 polymer ?
#
loop_
_entity_poly.entity_id
_entity_poly.type
_entity_poly.pdbx_seq_one_letter_code
_entity_poly.pdbx_strand_id
1 'polypeptide(L)' 'MYATISADIVSSTSLCIEETIALKQRIEDLFSVLEKRFPGFWGRLIKGDYIECLLPSAKDGFRVALI' A
#
# COMPACT_ATOMS: atom_id res chain seq x y z
N MET A 1 -10.19 14.11 -10.33
CA MET A 1 -9.69 12.96 -11.13
C MET A 1 -9.02 12.03 -10.17
N TYR A 2 -9.51 10.79 -10.07
CA TYR A 2 -8.97 9.78 -9.17
C TYR A 2 -7.67 9.20 -9.74
N ALA A 3 -6.83 8.65 -8.87
CA ALA A 3 -5.73 7.77 -9.25
C ALA A 3 -5.85 6.44 -8.51
N THR A 4 -5.46 5.37 -9.18
CA THR A 4 -5.36 4.03 -8.61
C THR A 4 -3.92 3.55 -8.72
N ILE A 5 -3.45 2.87 -7.68
CA ILE A 5 -2.11 2.28 -7.64
C ILE A 5 -2.28 0.77 -7.47
N SER A 6 -1.55 0.01 -8.28
CA SER A 6 -1.39 -1.43 -8.15
C SER A 6 0.09 -1.70 -7.97
N ALA A 7 0.45 -2.44 -6.92
CA ALA A 7 1.84 -2.75 -6.60
C ALA A 7 1.99 -4.20 -6.14
N ASP A 8 3.18 -4.73 -6.28
CA ASP A 8 3.53 -6.11 -5.92
C ASP A 8 4.90 -6.14 -5.26
N ILE A 9 5.13 -7.10 -4.35
CA ILE A 9 6.37 -7.16 -3.58
C ILE A 9 7.29 -8.20 -4.20
N VAL A 10 8.36 -7.71 -4.82
CA VAL A 10 9.38 -8.58 -5.40
C VAL A 10 9.94 -9.53 -4.34
N SER A 11 9.96 -10.82 -4.66
CA SER A 11 10.48 -11.89 -3.79
C SER A 11 9.71 -12.12 -2.48
N SER A 12 8.44 -11.73 -2.40
CA SER A 12 7.58 -12.01 -1.23
C SER A 12 7.49 -13.50 -0.84
N THR A 13 7.57 -14.40 -1.83
CA THR A 13 7.54 -15.86 -1.63
C THR A 13 8.78 -16.41 -0.93
N SER A 14 9.84 -15.61 -0.82
CA SER A 14 11.08 -15.98 -0.11
C SER A 14 11.01 -15.69 1.39
N LEU A 15 9.96 -15.00 1.86
CA LEU A 15 9.77 -14.66 3.26
C LEU A 15 9.25 -15.84 4.07
N CYS A 16 9.74 -16.01 5.28
CA CYS A 16 9.12 -16.92 6.24
C CYS A 16 7.79 -16.34 6.77
N ILE A 17 7.08 -17.15 7.57
CA ILE A 17 5.76 -16.77 8.09
C ILE A 17 5.87 -15.52 8.99
N GLU A 18 6.89 -15.46 9.83
CA GLU A 18 7.12 -14.35 10.76
C GLU A 18 7.43 -13.06 10.01
N GLU A 19 8.27 -13.13 8.98
CA GLU A 19 8.59 -11.99 8.10
C GLU A 19 7.36 -11.53 7.31
N THR A 20 6.54 -12.46 6.83
CA THR A 20 5.29 -12.15 6.13
C THR A 20 4.31 -11.42 7.06
N ILE A 21 4.17 -11.86 8.30
CA ILE A 21 3.31 -11.19 9.29
C ILE A 21 3.83 -9.78 9.59
N ALA A 22 5.14 -9.64 9.81
CA ALA A 22 5.76 -8.34 10.07
C ALA A 22 5.62 -7.37 8.89
N LEU A 23 5.76 -7.86 7.65
CA LEU A 23 5.56 -7.08 6.44
C LEU A 23 4.12 -6.58 6.32
N LYS A 24 3.13 -7.45 6.56
CA LYS A 24 1.71 -7.08 6.56
C LYS A 24 1.41 -5.98 7.56
N GLN A 25 1.90 -6.10 8.79
CA GLN A 25 1.70 -5.08 9.81
C GLN A 25 2.29 -3.74 9.39
N ARG A 26 3.50 -3.72 8.82
CA ARG A 26 4.15 -2.50 8.33
C ARG A 26 3.37 -1.84 7.17
N ILE A 27 2.76 -2.63 6.29
CA ILE A 27 1.93 -2.12 5.19
C ILE A 27 0.65 -1.47 5.75
N GLU A 28 -0.01 -2.10 6.73
CA GLU A 28 -1.19 -1.52 7.40
C GLU A 28 -0.84 -0.23 8.16
N ASP A 29 0.33 -0.19 8.82
CA ASP A 29 0.83 1.01 9.47
C ASP A 29 1.09 2.13 8.45
N LEU A 30 1.66 1.79 7.27
CA LEU A 30 1.85 2.72 6.17
C LEU A 30 0.52 3.26 5.64
N PHE A 31 -0.49 2.40 5.43
CA PHE A 31 -1.82 2.85 5.02
C PHE A 31 -2.43 3.83 6.03
N SER A 32 -2.26 3.56 7.33
CA SER A 32 -2.71 4.47 8.39
C SER A 32 -2.01 5.83 8.34
N VAL A 33 -0.73 5.88 7.95
CA VAL A 33 0.00 7.14 7.75
C VAL A 33 -0.49 7.86 6.49
N LEU A 34 -0.73 7.13 5.40
CA LEU A 34 -1.21 7.69 4.14
C LEU A 34 -2.63 8.24 4.26
N GLU A 35 -3.53 7.55 4.96
CA GLU A 35 -4.90 8.00 5.20
C GLU A 35 -4.94 9.31 5.99
N LYS A 36 -4.07 9.45 7.01
CA LYS A 36 -3.93 10.71 7.77
C LYS A 36 -3.37 11.86 6.92
N ARG A 37 -2.48 11.55 5.98
CA ARG A 37 -1.77 12.55 5.16
C ARG A 37 -2.55 12.98 3.92
N PHE A 38 -3.32 12.06 3.34
CA PHE A 38 -4.06 12.24 2.10
C PHE A 38 -5.54 11.93 2.36
N PRO A 39 -6.36 12.94 2.70
CA PRO A 39 -7.78 12.73 2.98
C PRO A 39 -8.50 12.02 1.84
N GLY A 40 -9.20 10.94 2.15
CA GLY A 40 -9.90 10.10 1.17
C GLY A 40 -9.01 9.08 0.45
N PHE A 41 -7.74 8.93 0.86
CA PHE A 41 -6.93 7.76 0.50
C PHE A 41 -7.59 6.49 1.03
N TRP A 42 -7.52 5.44 0.24
CA TRP A 42 -7.89 4.09 0.64
C TRP A 42 -6.88 3.10 0.10
N GLY A 43 -6.43 2.17 0.92
CA GLY A 43 -5.47 1.13 0.56
C GLY A 43 -5.92 -0.23 1.06
N ARG A 44 -5.55 -1.29 0.34
CA ARG A 44 -5.71 -2.67 0.80
C ARG A 44 -4.55 -3.54 0.35
N LEU A 45 -4.24 -4.53 1.17
CA LEU A 45 -3.43 -5.68 0.79
C LEU A 45 -4.36 -6.83 0.38
N ILE A 46 -4.23 -7.30 -0.86
CA ILE A 46 -4.92 -8.48 -1.38
C ILE A 46 -4.08 -9.72 -1.07
N LYS A 47 -4.72 -10.91 -1.07
CA LYS A 47 -4.10 -12.21 -0.77
C LYS A 47 -2.65 -12.31 -1.28
N GLY A 48 -1.72 -12.36 -0.33
CA GLY A 48 -0.28 -12.39 -0.58
C GLY A 48 0.33 -11.03 -0.30
N ASP A 49 0.83 -10.41 -1.35
CA ASP A 49 1.69 -9.23 -1.41
C ASP A 49 1.18 -8.14 -2.37
N TYR A 50 0.10 -8.43 -3.09
CA TYR A 50 -0.48 -7.50 -4.05
C TYR A 50 -1.24 -6.37 -3.33
N ILE A 51 -0.86 -5.13 -3.61
CA ILE A 51 -1.40 -3.92 -2.99
C ILE A 51 -2.24 -3.15 -4.00
N GLU A 52 -3.40 -2.66 -3.55
CA GLU A 52 -4.21 -1.70 -4.30
C GLU A 52 -4.50 -0.46 -3.47
N CYS A 53 -4.40 0.71 -4.09
CA CYS A 53 -4.77 1.98 -3.48
C CYS A 53 -5.62 2.84 -4.40
N LEU A 54 -6.48 3.66 -3.80
CA LEU A 54 -7.30 4.68 -4.43
C LEU A 54 -6.99 6.05 -3.81
N LEU A 55 -6.80 7.05 -4.67
CA LEU A 55 -6.60 8.43 -4.28
C LEU A 55 -7.63 9.33 -4.96
N PRO A 56 -8.20 10.32 -4.24
CA PRO A 56 -9.15 11.27 -4.81
C PRO A 56 -8.49 12.30 -5.73
N SER A 57 -7.16 12.43 -5.68
CA SER A 57 -6.40 13.38 -6.49
C SER A 57 -5.23 12.71 -7.21
N ALA A 58 -5.28 12.70 -8.54
CA ALA A 58 -4.21 12.12 -9.37
C ALA A 58 -2.83 12.78 -9.16
N LYS A 59 -2.79 14.05 -8.75
CA LYS A 59 -1.55 14.78 -8.45
C LYS A 59 -0.74 14.13 -7.31
N ASP A 60 -1.43 13.44 -6.40
CA ASP A 60 -0.82 12.82 -5.21
C ASP A 60 -0.39 11.37 -5.49
N GLY A 61 -0.83 10.77 -6.61
CA GLY A 61 -0.61 9.36 -6.93
C GLY A 61 0.87 8.98 -6.98
N PHE A 62 1.70 9.73 -7.70
CA PHE A 62 3.14 9.46 -7.77
C PHE A 62 3.85 9.63 -6.42
N ARG A 63 3.39 10.58 -5.61
CA ARG A 63 3.98 10.80 -4.29
C ARG A 63 3.70 9.62 -3.38
N VAL A 64 2.47 9.09 -3.41
CA VAL A 64 2.09 7.93 -2.61
C VAL A 64 2.77 6.66 -3.09
N ALA A 65 3.01 6.49 -4.39
CA ALA A 65 3.73 5.33 -4.93
C ALA A 65 5.23 5.26 -4.54
N LEU A 66 5.81 6.35 -4.02
CA LEU A 66 7.24 6.47 -3.68
C LEU A 66 7.54 6.51 -2.17
N ILE A 67 6.50 6.51 -1.33
CA ILE A 67 6.62 6.47 0.13
C ILE A 67 6.69 5.02 0.59
#